data_AF-A0A0Q6THK2-F1
#
_entry.id   AF-A0A0Q6THK2-F1
#
_cell.length_a   1.000
_cell.length_b   1.000
_cell.length_c   1.000
_cell.angle_alpha   90.00
_cell.angle_beta   90.00
_cell.angle_gamma   90.00
#
_symmetry.space_group_name_H-M   'P 1'
#
loop_
_entity.id
_entity.type
_entity.pdbx_description
1 polymer ?
#
loop_
_entity_poly.entity_id
_entity_poly.type
_entity_poly.pdbx_seq_one_letter_code
_entity_poly.pdbx_strand_id
1 'polypeptide(L)'
;MRRGFKVLLWVVLGPMALLLLLGLAWLACNGRWADVAAVPLPPELLPQAVTLAPQDNAFFDAQGLRAPQGEAPNAWGQRSWRGEVSGEAGLLALPSGEDWNCNAAKEDCVARWRTAAAGLKAQMANATLFGERCKALAARPSFQEPAPVRRPRPPGSASFEALALPQFGGVTHCMRWLQIEAVLAPDAQRAEPSWARADALLRLFASGSQTLLGQAVGWVTAVRQQQLLAQWAARQPAGAVLPAAWRAPLPARLLQPRLWMAAESHFQRETVADLSAHGDSMFDMDPSPLQAWASRHSLGYLPQLTIQAMSAYWLADMRSFGQLQGPALARQVRGKPDPEVSWWRFLRWRNTIGHVLVEVGRPAFESYALRQADLVLSQAALDLSQQLNVLPVAERADWWQRQTLDAGIRERLNLEGDALTVRTWRGEVEAAHAAPLRFPLRPG
;
A
#
# COMPACT_ATOMS: atom_id res chain seq x y z
N MET A 1 20.92 56.82 -40.44
CA MET A 1 20.27 55.52 -40.75
C MET A 1 21.11 54.29 -40.44
N ARG A 2 22.41 54.20 -40.81
CA ARG A 2 23.25 52.99 -40.58
C ARG A 2 23.40 52.53 -39.11
N ARG A 3 23.38 53.44 -38.13
CA ARG A 3 23.46 53.10 -36.70
C ARG A 3 22.13 52.57 -36.13
N GLY A 4 21.00 53.16 -36.50
CA GLY A 4 19.66 52.69 -36.10
C GLY A 4 19.31 51.31 -36.66
N PHE A 5 19.73 51.02 -37.90
CA PHE A 5 19.55 49.69 -38.50
C PHE A 5 20.38 48.60 -37.78
N LYS A 6 21.61 48.91 -37.35
CA LYS A 6 22.44 47.99 -36.55
C LYS A 6 21.85 47.73 -35.17
N VAL A 7 21.27 48.75 -34.53
CA VAL A 7 20.59 48.59 -33.23
C VAL A 7 19.33 47.75 -33.38
N LEU A 8 18.49 47.98 -34.39
CA LEU A 8 17.31 47.15 -34.66
C LEU A 8 17.68 45.69 -34.97
N LEU A 9 18.73 45.48 -35.78
CA LEU A 9 19.22 44.15 -36.14
C LEU A 9 19.80 43.38 -34.94
N TRP A 10 20.54 44.04 -34.05
CA TRP A 10 21.18 43.35 -32.92
C TRP A 10 20.30 43.26 -31.68
N VAL A 11 19.43 44.25 -31.43
CA VAL A 11 18.59 44.32 -30.23
C VAL A 11 17.26 43.58 -30.41
N VAL A 12 16.73 43.48 -31.63
CA VAL A 12 15.45 42.80 -31.89
C VAL A 12 15.66 41.49 -32.65
N LEU A 13 16.34 41.54 -33.81
CA LEU A 13 16.53 40.33 -34.63
C LEU A 13 17.52 39.34 -34.00
N GLY A 14 18.55 39.82 -33.28
CA GLY A 14 19.48 38.97 -32.53
C GLY A 14 18.79 38.08 -31.49
N PRO A 15 18.04 38.64 -30.52
CA PRO A 15 17.28 37.86 -29.54
C PRO A 15 16.20 36.98 -30.18
N MET A 16 15.51 37.45 -31.23
CA MET A 16 14.54 36.61 -31.94
C MET A 16 15.20 35.39 -32.61
N ALA A 17 16.36 35.57 -33.27
CA ALA A 17 17.08 34.46 -33.87
C ALA A 17 17.60 33.48 -32.81
N LEU A 18 18.07 33.99 -31.67
CA LEU A 18 18.49 33.16 -30.54
C LEU A 18 17.32 32.35 -29.98
N LEU A 19 16.15 32.97 -29.75
CA LEU A 19 14.94 32.29 -29.28
C LEU A 19 14.47 31.23 -30.29
N LEU A 20 14.53 31.52 -31.59
CA LEU A 20 14.20 30.56 -32.63
C LEU A 20 15.17 29.36 -32.63
N LEU A 21 16.48 29.62 -32.53
CA LEU A 21 17.49 28.56 -32.44
C LEU A 21 17.33 27.72 -31.17
N LEU A 22 17.01 28.35 -30.04
CA LEU A 22 16.69 27.65 -28.79
C LEU A 22 15.45 26.78 -28.95
N GLY A 23 14.39 27.29 -29.59
CA GLY A 23 13.18 26.53 -29.88
C GLY A 23 13.42 25.33 -30.80
N LEU A 24 14.21 25.51 -31.86
CA LEU A 24 14.60 24.44 -32.78
C LEU A 24 15.50 23.39 -32.11
N ALA A 25 16.46 23.82 -31.30
CA ALA A 25 17.31 22.93 -30.52
C ALA A 25 16.50 22.15 -29.48
N TRP A 26 15.53 22.79 -28.84
CA TRP A 26 14.61 22.12 -27.93
C TRP A 26 13.78 21.07 -28.66
N LEU A 27 13.19 21.42 -29.81
CA LEU A 27 12.42 20.50 -30.66
C LEU A 27 13.27 19.29 -31.07
N ALA A 28 14.48 19.54 -31.59
CA ALA A 28 15.40 18.49 -32.03
C ALA A 28 15.76 17.51 -30.90
N CYS A 29 15.85 17.99 -29.66
CA CYS A 29 16.20 17.16 -28.49
C CYS A 29 15.00 16.51 -27.78
N ASN A 30 13.76 16.93 -28.07
CA ASN A 30 12.57 16.54 -27.30
C ASN A 30 11.49 15.83 -28.11
N GLY A 31 11.68 15.62 -29.41
CA GLY A 31 10.83 14.73 -30.19
C GLY A 31 11.17 13.25 -30.00
N ARG A 32 10.23 12.36 -30.33
CA ARG A 32 10.41 10.90 -30.24
C ARG A 32 11.66 10.37 -30.95
N TRP A 33 12.11 11.03 -32.02
CA TRP A 33 13.34 10.68 -32.75
C TRP A 33 14.61 10.85 -31.91
N ALA A 34 14.55 11.66 -30.84
CA ALA A 34 15.63 11.89 -29.90
C ALA A 34 15.49 11.01 -28.65
N ASP A 35 14.56 10.06 -28.61
CA ASP A 35 14.50 9.09 -27.51
C ASP A 35 15.71 8.15 -27.55
N VAL A 36 16.01 7.54 -26.42
CA VAL A 36 17.08 6.55 -26.30
C VAL A 36 16.59 5.17 -26.71
N ALA A 37 17.52 4.28 -27.04
CA ALA A 37 17.18 2.88 -27.27
C ALA A 37 16.63 2.22 -25.99
N ALA A 38 15.72 1.27 -26.16
CA ALA A 38 15.25 0.44 -25.06
C ALA A 38 16.42 -0.37 -24.48
N VAL A 39 16.50 -0.42 -23.15
CA VAL A 39 17.53 -1.17 -22.41
C VAL A 39 16.83 -2.28 -21.62
N PRO A 40 17.41 -3.49 -21.51
CA PRO A 40 16.86 -4.54 -20.67
C PRO A 40 16.64 -4.05 -19.24
N LEU A 41 15.51 -4.44 -18.64
CA LEU A 41 15.21 -4.09 -17.26
C LEU A 41 16.16 -4.82 -16.31
N PRO A 42 16.65 -4.13 -15.26
CA PRO A 42 17.39 -4.76 -14.17
C PRO A 42 16.55 -5.91 -13.56
N PRO A 43 17.13 -7.10 -13.30
CA PRO A 43 16.40 -8.23 -12.73
C PRO A 43 15.69 -7.90 -11.42
N GLU A 44 16.23 -7.00 -10.61
CA GLU A 44 15.65 -6.57 -9.33
C GLU A 44 14.34 -5.79 -9.48
N LEU A 45 14.08 -5.20 -10.66
CA LEU A 45 12.86 -4.46 -10.98
C LEU A 45 11.82 -5.29 -11.74
N LEU A 46 12.10 -6.59 -11.94
CA LEU A 46 11.13 -7.53 -12.49
C LEU A 46 10.23 -8.03 -11.37
N PRO A 47 8.89 -7.89 -11.48
CA PRO A 47 7.97 -8.50 -10.53
C PRO A 47 8.21 -10.00 -10.44
N GLN A 48 7.92 -10.58 -9.27
CA GLN A 48 8.06 -12.02 -9.11
C GLN A 48 6.99 -12.74 -9.93
N ALA A 49 7.41 -13.64 -10.82
CA ALA A 49 6.49 -14.47 -11.57
C ALA A 49 5.67 -15.35 -10.61
N VAL A 50 4.37 -15.46 -10.87
CA VAL A 50 3.51 -16.41 -10.18
C VAL A 50 3.87 -17.81 -10.65
N THR A 51 4.18 -18.68 -9.70
CA THR A 51 4.58 -20.07 -9.95
C THR A 51 3.45 -21.07 -9.64
N LEU A 52 2.45 -20.64 -8.88
CA LEU A 52 1.29 -21.46 -8.55
C LEU A 52 0.32 -21.53 -9.73
N ALA A 53 -0.22 -22.72 -9.97
CA ALA A 53 -1.32 -22.89 -10.90
C ALA A 53 -2.57 -22.13 -10.38
N PRO A 54 -3.42 -21.57 -11.26
CA PRO A 54 -4.57 -20.75 -10.85
C PRO A 54 -5.54 -21.44 -9.87
N GLN A 55 -5.79 -22.74 -10.05
CA GLN A 55 -6.65 -23.53 -9.17
C GLN A 55 -6.09 -23.73 -7.75
N ASP A 56 -4.77 -23.65 -7.59
CA ASP A 56 -4.07 -23.83 -6.32
C ASP A 56 -3.81 -22.49 -5.62
N ASN A 57 -3.87 -21.39 -6.37
CA ASN A 57 -3.59 -20.06 -5.86
C ASN A 57 -4.79 -19.41 -5.15
N ALA A 58 -4.70 -19.28 -3.82
CA ALA A 58 -5.73 -18.64 -2.99
C ALA A 58 -6.01 -17.18 -3.35
N PHE A 59 -5.16 -16.54 -4.16
CA PHE A 59 -5.45 -15.22 -4.72
C PHE A 59 -6.80 -15.21 -5.47
N PHE A 60 -7.08 -16.22 -6.29
CA PHE A 60 -8.32 -16.25 -7.06
C PHE A 60 -9.53 -16.57 -6.18
N ASP A 61 -9.37 -17.38 -5.13
CA ASP A 61 -10.40 -17.55 -4.11
C ASP A 61 -10.74 -16.22 -3.43
N ALA A 62 -9.72 -15.44 -3.08
CA ALA A 62 -9.86 -14.10 -2.50
C ALA A 62 -10.61 -13.13 -3.43
N GLN A 63 -10.29 -13.13 -4.72
CA GLN A 63 -11.01 -12.32 -5.73
C GLN A 63 -12.48 -12.74 -5.86
N GLY A 64 -12.77 -14.04 -5.72
CA GLY A 64 -14.12 -14.58 -5.86
C GLY A 64 -14.89 -14.82 -4.56
N LEU A 65 -14.46 -14.26 -3.43
CA LEU A 65 -15.13 -14.47 -2.13
C LEU A 65 -16.63 -14.14 -2.17
N ARG A 66 -17.02 -13.13 -2.96
CA ARG A 66 -18.40 -12.67 -3.12
C ARG A 66 -19.14 -13.34 -4.29
N ALA A 67 -18.56 -14.33 -4.97
CA ALA A 67 -19.18 -14.99 -6.11
C ALA A 67 -20.62 -15.44 -5.79
N PRO A 68 -21.55 -15.48 -6.77
CA PRO A 68 -22.91 -15.92 -6.53
C PRO A 68 -23.01 -17.29 -5.84
N GLN A 69 -24.17 -17.57 -5.23
CA GLN A 69 -24.42 -18.88 -4.65
C GLN A 69 -24.38 -19.96 -5.75
N GLY A 70 -23.77 -21.11 -5.44
CA GLY A 70 -23.56 -22.18 -6.43
C GLY A 70 -22.30 -22.01 -7.27
N GLU A 71 -21.63 -20.85 -7.21
CA GLU A 71 -20.35 -20.63 -7.89
C GLU A 71 -19.15 -20.87 -6.98
N ALA A 72 -18.11 -21.49 -7.54
CA ALA A 72 -16.83 -21.68 -6.89
C ALA A 72 -16.04 -20.35 -6.84
N PRO A 73 -15.58 -19.89 -5.66
CA PRO A 73 -14.82 -18.64 -5.53
C PRO A 73 -13.62 -18.56 -6.47
N ASN A 74 -12.78 -19.60 -6.52
CA ASN A 74 -11.60 -19.62 -7.40
C ASN A 74 -11.97 -19.36 -8.88
N ALA A 75 -12.96 -20.08 -9.41
CA ALA A 75 -13.37 -19.95 -10.80
C ALA A 75 -13.93 -18.56 -11.11
N TRP A 76 -14.80 -18.02 -10.24
CA TRP A 76 -15.30 -16.65 -10.39
C TRP A 76 -14.18 -15.62 -10.33
N GLY A 77 -13.25 -15.77 -9.38
CA GLY A 77 -12.10 -14.88 -9.23
C GLY A 77 -11.20 -14.86 -10.45
N GLN A 78 -10.97 -16.01 -11.08
CA GLN A 78 -10.25 -16.09 -12.35
C GLN A 78 -10.97 -15.34 -13.49
N ARG A 79 -12.29 -15.55 -13.63
CA ARG A 79 -13.12 -14.82 -14.63
C ARG A 79 -13.09 -13.31 -14.38
N SER A 80 -13.23 -12.91 -13.12
CA SER A 80 -13.19 -11.50 -12.71
C SER A 80 -11.83 -10.87 -12.98
N TRP A 81 -10.75 -11.61 -12.72
CA TRP A 81 -9.38 -11.18 -13.03
C TRP A 81 -9.15 -10.98 -14.53
N ARG A 82 -9.76 -11.81 -15.38
CA ARG A 82 -9.75 -11.64 -16.84
C ARG A 82 -10.71 -10.56 -17.35
N GLY A 83 -11.61 -10.07 -16.51
CA GLY A 83 -12.62 -9.07 -16.88
C GLY A 83 -13.84 -9.67 -17.59
N GLU A 84 -14.05 -10.99 -17.49
CA GLU A 84 -15.18 -11.70 -18.10
C GLU A 84 -16.49 -11.51 -17.32
N VAL A 85 -16.39 -11.07 -16.07
CA VAL A 85 -17.54 -10.75 -15.23
C VAL A 85 -17.42 -9.32 -14.72
N SER A 86 -18.47 -8.55 -14.90
CA SER A 86 -18.61 -7.18 -14.42
C SER A 86 -19.98 -7.00 -13.77
N GLY A 87 -20.04 -6.16 -12.73
CA GLY A 87 -21.27 -5.83 -12.01
C GLY A 87 -21.44 -6.52 -10.66
N GLU A 88 -22.37 -5.99 -9.87
CA GLU A 88 -22.66 -6.46 -8.51
C GLU A 88 -23.83 -7.45 -8.43
N ALA A 89 -24.51 -7.71 -9.55
CA ALA A 89 -25.68 -8.57 -9.61
C ALA A 89 -25.34 -9.99 -9.14
N GLY A 90 -26.09 -10.48 -8.15
CA GLY A 90 -25.92 -11.83 -7.61
C GLY A 90 -24.71 -12.01 -6.70
N LEU A 91 -23.89 -10.98 -6.44
CA LEU A 91 -22.82 -11.08 -5.47
C LEU A 91 -23.37 -11.29 -4.06
N LEU A 92 -22.67 -12.08 -3.24
CA LEU A 92 -23.05 -12.24 -1.84
C LEU A 92 -23.03 -10.88 -1.13
N ALA A 93 -24.10 -10.64 -0.38
CA ALA A 93 -24.18 -9.53 0.56
C ALA A 93 -23.12 -9.70 1.64
N LEU A 94 -22.41 -8.62 1.94
CA LEU A 94 -21.44 -8.58 3.04
C LEU A 94 -22.12 -8.03 4.30
N PRO A 95 -21.77 -8.54 5.49
CA PRO A 95 -22.14 -7.89 6.73
C PRO A 95 -21.64 -6.43 6.75
N SER A 96 -22.40 -5.54 7.37
CA SER A 96 -22.20 -4.09 7.29
C SER A 96 -22.77 -3.35 8.52
N GLY A 97 -22.72 -2.03 8.50
CA GLY A 97 -23.13 -1.19 9.62
C GLY A 97 -21.97 -0.80 10.54
N GLU A 98 -22.27 0.06 11.51
CA GLU A 98 -21.25 0.72 12.32
C GLU A 98 -20.50 -0.25 13.23
N ASP A 99 -21.22 -1.18 13.88
CA ASP A 99 -20.58 -2.17 14.75
C ASP A 99 -19.65 -3.08 13.96
N TRP A 100 -20.07 -3.54 12.78
CA TRP A 100 -19.18 -4.29 11.89
C TRP A 100 -17.94 -3.47 11.52
N ASN A 101 -18.12 -2.20 11.16
CA ASN A 101 -17.06 -1.34 10.65
C ASN A 101 -16.18 -0.66 11.71
N CYS A 102 -16.31 -1.05 12.99
CA CYS A 102 -15.49 -0.52 14.07
C CYS A 102 -14.00 -0.42 13.72
N ASN A 103 -13.40 0.73 14.07
CA ASN A 103 -12.01 1.04 13.80
C ASN A 103 -11.16 0.91 15.07
N ALA A 104 -10.41 -0.21 15.18
CA ALA A 104 -9.58 -0.50 16.34
C ALA A 104 -8.47 0.54 16.61
N ALA A 105 -8.15 1.39 15.63
CA ALA A 105 -7.21 2.49 15.81
C ALA A 105 -7.79 3.66 16.61
N LYS A 106 -9.12 3.79 16.67
CA LYS A 106 -9.84 4.91 17.31
C LYS A 106 -10.76 4.47 18.44
N GLU A 107 -11.22 3.21 18.41
CA GLU A 107 -12.28 2.70 19.27
C GLU A 107 -11.87 1.37 19.91
N ASP A 108 -12.52 1.04 21.04
CA ASP A 108 -12.46 -0.28 21.65
C ASP A 108 -13.45 -1.23 20.98
N CYS A 109 -13.02 -1.82 19.87
CA CYS A 109 -13.86 -2.71 19.07
C CYS A 109 -14.21 -4.00 19.79
N VAL A 110 -13.34 -4.52 20.66
CA VAL A 110 -13.65 -5.72 21.44
C VAL A 110 -14.82 -5.47 22.39
N ALA A 111 -14.83 -4.34 23.11
CA ALA A 111 -15.96 -3.96 23.95
C ALA A 111 -17.23 -3.73 23.10
N ARG A 112 -17.11 -2.96 22.02
CA ARG A 112 -18.23 -2.64 21.13
C ARG A 112 -18.89 -3.90 20.56
N TRP A 113 -18.11 -4.83 20.03
CA TRP A 113 -18.62 -6.07 19.47
C TRP A 113 -19.27 -6.97 20.51
N ARG A 114 -18.72 -7.05 21.73
CA ARG A 114 -19.36 -7.80 22.82
C ARG A 114 -20.72 -7.21 23.22
N THR A 115 -20.84 -5.89 23.26
CA THR A 115 -22.13 -5.21 23.50
C THR A 115 -23.12 -5.46 22.36
N ALA A 116 -22.66 -5.42 21.11
CA ALA A 116 -23.47 -5.65 19.91
C ALA A 116 -23.60 -7.14 19.52
N ALA A 117 -23.30 -8.08 20.43
CA ALA A 117 -23.11 -9.49 20.09
C ALA A 117 -24.33 -10.13 19.41
N ALA A 118 -25.55 -9.81 19.86
CA ALA A 118 -26.77 -10.37 19.28
C ALA A 118 -26.95 -9.92 17.81
N GLY A 119 -26.78 -8.62 17.55
CA GLY A 119 -26.88 -8.06 16.19
C GLY A 119 -25.80 -8.60 15.26
N LEU A 120 -24.55 -8.67 15.72
CA LEU A 120 -23.45 -9.23 14.94
C LEU A 120 -23.65 -10.72 14.64
N LYS A 121 -24.11 -11.52 15.61
CA LYS A 121 -24.44 -12.93 15.37
C LYS A 121 -25.55 -13.10 14.34
N ALA A 122 -26.59 -12.26 14.36
CA ALA A 122 -27.64 -12.27 13.35
C ALA A 122 -27.11 -11.90 11.95
N GLN A 123 -26.25 -10.88 11.85
CA GLN A 123 -25.59 -10.54 10.59
C GLN A 123 -24.72 -11.68 10.05
N MET A 124 -23.95 -12.33 10.93
CA MET A 124 -23.15 -13.50 10.57
C MET A 124 -24.04 -14.66 10.12
N ALA A 125 -25.14 -14.95 10.82
CA ALA A 125 -26.08 -15.98 10.39
C ALA A 125 -26.65 -15.71 8.97
N ASN A 126 -27.01 -14.46 8.67
CA ASN A 126 -27.51 -14.06 7.35
C ASN A 126 -26.46 -14.15 6.23
N ALA A 127 -25.18 -14.19 6.58
CA ALA A 127 -24.06 -14.26 5.64
C ALA A 127 -23.21 -15.54 5.86
N THR A 128 -23.82 -16.63 6.30
CA THR A 128 -23.13 -17.88 6.66
C THR A 128 -22.22 -18.41 5.53
N LEU A 129 -22.71 -18.43 4.29
CA LEU A 129 -21.92 -18.87 3.12
C LEU A 129 -20.63 -18.05 2.93
N PHE A 130 -20.69 -16.73 3.16
CA PHE A 130 -19.50 -15.88 3.10
C PHE A 130 -18.52 -16.26 4.21
N GLY A 131 -19.01 -16.47 5.44
CA GLY A 131 -18.21 -16.94 6.56
C GLY A 131 -17.51 -18.28 6.31
N GLU A 132 -18.21 -19.25 5.72
CA GLU A 132 -17.64 -20.54 5.33
C GLU A 132 -16.51 -20.38 4.30
N ARG A 133 -16.70 -19.53 3.30
CA ARG A 133 -15.66 -19.19 2.32
C ARG A 133 -14.45 -18.51 2.97
N CYS A 134 -14.65 -17.66 3.97
CA CYS A 134 -13.55 -17.06 4.72
C CYS A 134 -12.74 -18.11 5.50
N LYS A 135 -13.42 -19.07 6.15
CA LYS A 135 -12.75 -20.17 6.86
C LYS A 135 -11.98 -21.08 5.89
N ALA A 136 -12.56 -21.37 4.73
CA ALA A 136 -11.90 -22.14 3.68
C ALA A 136 -10.67 -21.40 3.12
N LEU A 137 -10.78 -20.09 2.88
CA LEU A 137 -9.67 -19.26 2.42
C LEU A 137 -8.50 -19.25 3.42
N ALA A 138 -8.80 -19.11 4.72
CA ALA A 138 -7.79 -19.13 5.78
C ALA A 138 -7.06 -20.49 5.91
N ALA A 139 -7.65 -21.57 5.39
CA ALA A 139 -7.06 -22.90 5.38
C ALA A 139 -6.25 -23.19 4.09
N ARG A 140 -6.21 -22.27 3.13
CA ARG A 140 -5.45 -22.47 1.89
C ARG A 140 -3.93 -22.48 2.18
N PRO A 141 -3.16 -23.34 1.49
CA PRO A 141 -1.74 -23.49 1.77
C PRO A 141 -0.88 -22.38 1.16
N SER A 142 -1.37 -21.70 0.11
CA SER A 142 -0.55 -20.78 -0.68
C SER A 142 -1.36 -19.70 -1.36
N PHE A 143 -0.78 -18.50 -1.39
CA PHE A 143 -1.32 -17.30 -2.01
C PHE A 143 -0.17 -16.61 -2.74
N GLN A 144 -0.35 -16.28 -4.02
CA GLN A 144 0.59 -15.47 -4.79
C GLN A 144 -0.20 -14.47 -5.62
N GLU A 145 -0.10 -13.19 -5.30
CA GLU A 145 -0.73 -12.14 -6.09
C GLU A 145 -0.03 -12.02 -7.45
N PRO A 146 -0.73 -12.13 -8.59
CA PRO A 146 -0.16 -11.80 -9.89
C PRO A 146 0.07 -10.30 -10.01
N ALA A 147 1.16 -9.91 -10.68
CA ALA A 147 1.33 -8.53 -11.10
C ALA A 147 0.14 -8.12 -12.00
N PRO A 148 -0.39 -6.89 -11.88
CA PRO A 148 -1.45 -6.40 -12.75
C PRO A 148 -1.01 -6.50 -14.20
N VAL A 149 -1.78 -7.22 -15.02
CA VAL A 149 -1.55 -7.31 -16.47
C VAL A 149 -2.61 -6.49 -17.17
N ARG A 150 -2.19 -5.81 -18.25
CA ARG A 150 -3.11 -5.06 -19.11
C ARG A 150 -4.09 -6.00 -19.81
N ARG A 151 -5.37 -5.64 -19.76
CA ARG A 151 -6.44 -6.29 -20.53
C ARG A 151 -6.51 -5.68 -21.94
N PRO A 152 -6.85 -6.48 -22.97
CA PRO A 152 -7.18 -5.95 -24.30
C PRO A 152 -8.27 -4.88 -24.19
N ARG A 153 -8.13 -3.78 -24.92
CA ARG A 153 -8.92 -2.56 -24.70
C ARG A 153 -9.68 -2.12 -25.96
N PRO A 154 -10.94 -1.64 -25.84
CA PRO A 154 -11.56 -0.83 -26.89
C PRO A 154 -10.83 0.52 -27.04
N PRO A 155 -10.73 1.09 -28.26
CA PRO A 155 -10.15 2.42 -28.47
C PRO A 155 -10.81 3.50 -27.60
N GLY A 156 -10.02 4.40 -26.99
CA GLY A 156 -10.53 5.63 -26.35
C GLY A 156 -10.95 5.55 -24.88
N SER A 157 -10.73 4.44 -24.18
CA SER A 157 -11.01 4.38 -22.73
C SER A 157 -9.78 4.80 -21.88
N ALA A 158 -9.99 5.26 -20.64
CA ALA A 158 -8.96 5.88 -19.79
C ALA A 158 -7.87 4.90 -19.29
N SER A 159 -6.58 5.20 -19.51
CA SER A 159 -5.39 4.33 -19.27
C SER A 159 -5.50 3.35 -18.09
N PHE A 160 -5.91 3.81 -16.91
CA PHE A 160 -6.02 3.00 -15.70
C PHE A 160 -7.09 1.89 -15.70
N GLU A 161 -8.21 2.03 -16.42
CA GLU A 161 -9.29 1.03 -16.40
C GLU A 161 -8.91 -0.30 -17.10
N ALA A 162 -7.83 -0.29 -17.90
CA ALA A 162 -7.34 -1.48 -18.59
C ALA A 162 -6.44 -2.36 -17.71
N LEU A 163 -6.07 -1.92 -16.51
CA LEU A 163 -5.25 -2.70 -15.59
C LEU A 163 -6.16 -3.57 -14.70
N ALA A 164 -5.93 -4.87 -14.69
CA ALA A 164 -6.58 -5.77 -13.75
C ALA A 164 -6.08 -5.47 -12.33
N LEU A 165 -6.80 -4.64 -11.58
CA LEU A 165 -6.48 -4.33 -10.19
C LEU A 165 -7.07 -5.37 -9.24
N PRO A 166 -6.32 -5.84 -8.24
CA PRO A 166 -6.84 -6.76 -7.25
C PRO A 166 -7.93 -6.12 -6.38
N GLN A 167 -8.93 -6.92 -6.06
CA GLN A 167 -10.03 -6.56 -5.17
C GLN A 167 -9.75 -7.08 -3.77
N PHE A 168 -9.75 -6.18 -2.79
CA PHE A 168 -9.43 -6.51 -1.39
C PHE A 168 -10.63 -6.43 -0.43
N GLY A 169 -11.79 -5.99 -0.92
CA GLY A 169 -13.02 -5.89 -0.12
C GLY A 169 -13.41 -7.21 0.52
N GLY A 170 -13.39 -8.31 -0.24
CA GLY A 170 -13.68 -9.65 0.30
C GLY A 170 -12.72 -10.07 1.43
N VAL A 171 -11.40 -9.96 1.20
CA VAL A 171 -10.38 -10.39 2.17
C VAL A 171 -10.45 -9.59 3.45
N THR A 172 -10.61 -8.27 3.36
CA THR A 172 -10.75 -7.40 4.53
C THR A 172 -11.98 -7.73 5.37
N HIS A 173 -13.10 -8.09 4.72
CA HIS A 173 -14.29 -8.59 5.41
C HIS A 173 -14.08 -9.98 6.01
N CYS A 174 -13.32 -10.87 5.36
CA CYS A 174 -12.98 -12.18 5.94
C CYS A 174 -12.11 -12.08 7.19
N MET A 175 -11.10 -11.21 7.17
CA MET A 175 -10.27 -10.94 8.35
C MET A 175 -11.14 -10.45 9.51
N ARG A 176 -12.04 -9.50 9.24
CA ARG A 176 -12.98 -8.97 10.23
C ARG A 176 -13.97 -10.01 10.73
N TRP A 177 -14.49 -10.86 9.86
CA TRP A 177 -15.35 -11.98 10.23
C TRP A 177 -14.67 -12.88 11.28
N LEU A 178 -13.45 -13.32 11.01
CA LEU A 178 -12.70 -14.21 11.88
C LEU A 178 -12.36 -13.54 13.23
N GLN A 179 -12.05 -12.24 13.21
CA GLN A 179 -11.82 -11.43 14.41
C GLN A 179 -13.09 -11.31 15.27
N ILE A 180 -14.24 -11.00 14.67
CA ILE A 180 -15.53 -10.91 15.37
C ILE A 180 -15.91 -12.28 15.92
N GLU A 181 -15.77 -13.35 15.14
CA GLU A 181 -16.02 -14.73 15.59
C GLU A 181 -15.18 -15.09 16.82
N ALA A 182 -13.91 -14.68 16.85
CA ALA A 182 -13.02 -14.89 18.00
C ALA A 182 -13.44 -14.07 19.23
N VAL A 183 -13.82 -12.80 19.04
CA VAL A 183 -14.24 -11.91 20.13
C VAL A 183 -15.56 -12.34 20.77
N LEU A 184 -16.49 -12.87 19.97
CA LEU A 184 -17.82 -13.32 20.38
C LEU A 184 -17.85 -14.76 20.91
N ALA A 185 -16.72 -15.46 20.90
CA ALA A 185 -16.59 -16.76 21.52
C ALA A 185 -16.82 -16.68 23.04
N PRO A 186 -17.43 -17.71 23.65
CA PRO A 186 -17.81 -17.68 25.06
C PRO A 186 -16.61 -17.66 26.02
N ASP A 187 -15.47 -18.20 25.60
CA ASP A 187 -14.26 -18.31 26.40
C ASP A 187 -13.00 -18.27 25.51
N ALA A 188 -11.83 -18.20 26.13
CA ALA A 188 -10.55 -18.11 25.43
C ALA A 188 -10.23 -19.35 24.58
N GLN A 189 -10.59 -20.54 25.05
CA GLN A 189 -10.35 -21.80 24.34
C GLN A 189 -11.19 -21.88 23.06
N ARG A 190 -12.42 -21.37 23.10
CA ARG A 190 -13.32 -21.29 21.93
C ARG A 190 -12.95 -20.15 20.98
N ALA A 191 -12.29 -19.09 21.48
CA ALA A 191 -11.79 -18.00 20.65
C ALA A 191 -10.56 -18.39 19.83
N GLU A 192 -9.72 -19.29 20.37
CA GLU A 192 -8.42 -19.65 19.82
C GLU A 192 -8.44 -20.08 18.34
N PRO A 193 -9.36 -20.97 17.88
CA PRO A 193 -9.37 -21.38 16.47
C PRO A 193 -9.66 -20.23 15.50
N SER A 194 -10.50 -19.27 15.90
CA SER A 194 -10.85 -18.13 15.07
C SER A 194 -9.71 -17.11 15.02
N TRP A 195 -9.03 -16.87 16.16
CA TRP A 195 -7.81 -16.07 16.18
C TRP A 195 -6.69 -16.69 15.35
N ALA A 196 -6.48 -18.01 15.46
CA ALA A 196 -5.50 -18.74 14.67
C ALA A 196 -5.79 -18.66 13.16
N ARG A 197 -7.06 -18.76 12.74
CA ARG A 197 -7.46 -18.55 11.34
C ARG A 197 -7.24 -17.12 10.87
N ALA A 198 -7.54 -16.12 11.71
CA ALA A 198 -7.28 -14.72 11.38
C ALA A 198 -5.78 -14.48 11.17
N ASP A 199 -4.92 -14.97 12.07
CA ASP A 199 -3.46 -14.87 11.92
C ASP A 199 -2.96 -15.64 10.69
N ALA A 200 -3.45 -16.86 10.44
CA ALA A 200 -3.10 -17.65 9.27
C ALA A 200 -3.47 -16.92 7.96
N LEU A 201 -4.69 -16.36 7.86
CA LEU A 201 -5.12 -15.61 6.69
C LEU A 201 -4.30 -14.34 6.48
N LEU A 202 -4.01 -13.59 7.56
CA LEU A 202 -3.13 -12.42 7.51
C LEU A 202 -1.76 -12.80 6.96
N ARG A 203 -1.13 -13.85 7.51
CA ARG A 203 0.21 -14.29 7.10
C ARG A 203 0.22 -14.82 5.68
N LEU A 204 -0.79 -15.61 5.29
CA LEU A 204 -0.97 -16.13 3.95
C LEU A 204 -1.00 -14.98 2.94
N PHE A 205 -1.92 -14.02 3.14
CA PHE A 205 -2.06 -12.84 2.30
C PHE A 205 -0.76 -12.01 2.28
N ALA A 206 -0.26 -11.63 3.45
CA ALA A 206 0.96 -10.86 3.64
C ALA A 206 2.19 -11.42 2.92
N SER A 207 2.35 -12.74 2.94
CA SER A 207 3.48 -13.43 2.33
C SER A 207 3.47 -13.39 0.80
N GLY A 208 2.27 -13.35 0.20
CA GLY A 208 2.10 -13.44 -1.25
C GLY A 208 1.61 -12.19 -1.96
N SER A 209 1.20 -11.14 -1.24
CA SER A 209 0.82 -9.84 -1.83
C SER A 209 2.03 -9.18 -2.49
N GLN A 210 2.03 -8.99 -3.80
CA GLN A 210 3.14 -8.37 -4.53
C GLN A 210 2.97 -6.86 -4.71
N THR A 211 1.75 -6.38 -4.90
CA THR A 211 1.50 -4.97 -5.25
C THR A 211 1.54 -4.08 -4.03
N LEU A 212 1.80 -2.79 -4.25
CA LEU A 212 1.73 -1.78 -3.19
C LEU A 212 0.33 -1.71 -2.55
N LEU A 213 -0.73 -1.89 -3.34
CA LEU A 213 -2.11 -1.97 -2.83
C LEU A 213 -2.29 -3.19 -1.90
N GLY A 214 -1.83 -4.37 -2.32
CA GLY A 214 -1.87 -5.58 -1.50
C GLY A 214 -1.07 -5.43 -0.21
N GLN A 215 0.11 -4.79 -0.29
CA GLN A 215 0.92 -4.46 0.89
C GLN A 215 0.21 -3.48 1.83
N ALA A 216 -0.38 -2.41 1.30
CA ALA A 216 -1.11 -1.42 2.10
C ALA A 216 -2.28 -2.03 2.88
N VAL A 217 -3.05 -2.92 2.23
CA VAL A 217 -4.09 -3.71 2.89
C VAL A 217 -3.50 -4.61 3.96
N GLY A 218 -2.36 -5.25 3.68
CA GLY A 218 -1.65 -6.10 4.61
C GLY A 218 -1.21 -5.35 5.87
N TRP A 219 -0.62 -4.16 5.72
CA TRP A 219 -0.19 -3.32 6.84
C TRP A 219 -1.36 -2.89 7.72
N VAL A 220 -2.43 -2.36 7.12
CA VAL A 220 -3.62 -1.94 7.87
C VAL A 220 -4.26 -3.10 8.61
N THR A 221 -4.31 -4.28 7.97
CA THR A 221 -4.85 -5.51 8.57
C THR A 221 -3.97 -6.00 9.73
N ALA A 222 -2.65 -5.97 9.57
CA ALA A 222 -1.71 -6.38 10.62
C ALA A 222 -1.78 -5.47 11.85
N VAL A 223 -1.76 -4.13 11.66
CA VAL A 223 -1.92 -3.18 12.78
C VAL A 223 -3.24 -3.41 13.49
N ARG A 224 -4.34 -3.55 12.73
CA ARG A 224 -5.66 -3.81 13.31
C ARG A 224 -5.68 -5.12 14.11
N GLN A 225 -5.12 -6.21 13.57
CA GLN A 225 -5.03 -7.50 14.25
C GLN A 225 -4.28 -7.35 15.58
N GLN A 226 -3.14 -6.67 15.60
CA GLN A 226 -2.34 -6.45 16.81
C GLN A 226 -3.11 -5.62 17.85
N GLN A 227 -3.79 -4.55 17.44
CA GLN A 227 -4.61 -3.74 18.35
C GLN A 227 -5.79 -4.53 18.92
N LEU A 228 -6.47 -5.33 18.09
CA LEU A 228 -7.58 -6.17 18.55
C LEU A 228 -7.11 -7.28 19.51
N LEU A 229 -5.96 -7.89 19.25
CA LEU A 229 -5.36 -8.87 20.15
C LEU A 229 -5.02 -8.23 21.51
N ALA A 230 -4.49 -7.01 21.52
CA ALA A 230 -4.23 -6.27 22.76
C ALA A 230 -5.53 -5.91 23.51
N GLN A 231 -6.54 -5.40 22.81
CA GLN A 231 -7.88 -5.14 23.36
C GLN A 231 -8.54 -6.38 23.95
N TRP A 232 -8.35 -7.53 23.30
CA TRP A 232 -8.87 -8.82 23.74
C TRP A 232 -8.09 -9.36 24.94
N ALA A 233 -6.76 -9.29 24.93
CA ALA A 233 -5.87 -9.73 26.00
C ALA A 233 -6.10 -8.94 27.30
N ALA A 234 -6.30 -7.62 27.22
CA ALA A 234 -6.59 -6.77 28.38
C ALA A 234 -7.88 -7.17 29.13
N ARG A 235 -8.75 -7.96 28.49
CA ARG A 235 -10.03 -8.43 29.03
C ARG A 235 -10.02 -9.90 29.45
N GLN A 236 -8.91 -10.59 29.27
CA GLN A 236 -8.78 -11.97 29.72
C GLN A 236 -8.42 -12.02 31.21
N PRO A 237 -8.69 -13.15 31.89
CA PRO A 237 -8.27 -13.36 33.27
C PRO A 237 -6.76 -13.12 33.50
N ALA A 238 -6.40 -12.83 34.75
CA ALA A 238 -5.01 -12.66 35.16
C ALA A 238 -4.13 -13.83 34.70
N GLY A 239 -3.01 -13.55 34.04
CA GLY A 239 -2.08 -14.58 33.59
C GLY A 239 -2.43 -15.23 32.24
N ALA A 240 -3.52 -14.82 31.58
CA ALA A 240 -3.75 -15.22 30.20
C ALA A 240 -2.69 -14.60 29.27
N VAL A 241 -1.92 -15.46 28.60
CA VAL A 241 -0.86 -15.06 27.67
C VAL A 241 -1.32 -15.36 26.25
N LEU A 242 -1.10 -14.41 25.33
CA LEU A 242 -1.33 -14.66 23.91
C LEU A 242 -0.36 -15.74 23.41
N PRO A 243 -0.86 -16.77 22.70
CA PRO A 243 -0.03 -17.79 22.05
C PRO A 243 1.14 -17.17 21.30
N ALA A 244 2.33 -17.77 21.43
CA ALA A 244 3.55 -17.29 20.80
C ALA A 244 3.42 -17.18 19.28
N ALA A 245 2.64 -18.08 18.65
CA ALA A 245 2.37 -18.05 17.22
C ALA A 245 1.72 -16.73 16.75
N TRP A 246 0.79 -16.16 17.52
CA TRP A 246 0.11 -14.90 17.17
C TRP A 246 0.99 -13.67 17.37
N ARG A 247 2.12 -13.84 18.08
CA ARG A 247 3.13 -12.81 18.30
C ARG A 247 4.41 -13.06 17.49
N ALA A 248 4.42 -14.10 16.64
CA ALA A 248 5.56 -14.40 15.80
C ALA A 248 5.80 -13.25 14.80
N PRO A 249 7.05 -13.00 14.35
CA PRO A 249 7.35 -11.94 13.40
C PRO A 249 6.46 -12.00 12.15
N LEU A 250 6.01 -10.84 11.68
CA LEU A 250 5.24 -10.74 10.44
C LEU A 250 6.10 -11.17 9.24
N PRO A 251 5.49 -11.64 8.13
CA PRO A 251 6.23 -12.01 6.93
C PRO A 251 7.12 -10.86 6.45
N ALA A 252 8.36 -11.20 6.06
CA ALA A 252 9.36 -10.21 5.61
C ALA A 252 8.84 -9.29 4.50
N ARG A 253 7.89 -9.78 3.68
CA ARG A 253 7.25 -9.01 2.61
C ARG A 253 6.51 -7.77 3.12
N LEU A 254 5.83 -7.85 4.27
CA LEU A 254 5.21 -6.67 4.89
C LEU A 254 6.24 -5.73 5.51
N LEU A 255 7.41 -6.21 5.89
CA LEU A 255 8.39 -5.44 6.66
C LEU A 255 9.46 -4.77 5.80
N GLN A 256 9.72 -5.28 4.59
CA GLN A 256 10.82 -4.82 3.73
C GLN A 256 10.30 -4.08 2.49
N PRO A 257 10.60 -2.79 2.30
CA PRO A 257 10.11 -2.03 1.15
C PRO A 257 10.50 -2.60 -0.20
N ARG A 258 11.73 -3.11 -0.31
CA ARG A 258 12.26 -3.65 -1.58
C ARG A 258 11.38 -4.70 -2.25
N LEU A 259 10.53 -5.40 -1.49
CA LEU A 259 9.75 -6.54 -1.99
C LEU A 259 8.47 -6.14 -2.74
N TRP A 260 7.99 -4.90 -2.61
CA TRP A 260 6.90 -4.37 -3.42
C TRP A 260 7.36 -3.38 -4.49
N MET A 261 8.56 -2.84 -4.34
CA MET A 261 9.14 -1.88 -5.29
C MET A 261 9.23 -2.42 -6.72
N ALA A 262 9.51 -3.71 -6.90
CA ALA A 262 9.53 -4.32 -8.23
C ALA A 262 8.15 -4.30 -8.91
N ALA A 263 7.09 -4.64 -8.17
CA ALA A 263 5.73 -4.63 -8.68
C ALA A 263 5.24 -3.20 -8.96
N GLU A 264 5.56 -2.24 -8.08
CA GLU A 264 5.22 -0.83 -8.27
C GLU A 264 5.99 -0.22 -9.44
N SER A 265 7.28 -0.52 -9.56
CA SER A 265 8.09 -0.11 -10.71
C SER A 265 7.51 -0.64 -12.02
N HIS A 266 7.00 -1.87 -12.04
CA HIS A 266 6.30 -2.42 -13.20
C HIS A 266 4.99 -1.67 -13.50
N PHE A 267 4.13 -1.46 -12.50
CA PHE A 267 2.89 -0.70 -12.66
C PHE A 267 3.14 0.67 -13.27
N GLN A 268 4.12 1.42 -12.76
CA GLN A 268 4.45 2.72 -13.30
C GLN A 268 5.00 2.68 -14.73
N ARG A 269 5.78 1.64 -15.09
CA ARG A 269 6.24 1.46 -16.49
C ARG A 269 5.06 1.25 -17.44
N GLU A 270 4.06 0.47 -17.03
CA GLU A 270 2.82 0.30 -17.81
C GLU A 270 2.07 1.63 -17.96
N THR A 271 2.01 2.46 -16.92
CA THR A 271 1.42 3.81 -16.98
C THR A 271 2.18 4.74 -17.93
N VAL A 272 3.51 4.69 -17.92
CA VAL A 272 4.36 5.44 -18.86
C VAL A 272 4.12 4.96 -20.30
N ALA A 273 4.01 3.66 -20.53
CA ALA A 273 3.65 3.13 -21.84
C ALA A 273 2.30 3.67 -22.33
N ASP A 274 1.31 3.84 -21.44
CA ASP A 274 0.00 4.43 -21.80
C ASP A 274 0.06 5.87 -22.26
N LEU A 275 0.81 6.71 -21.55
CA LEU A 275 1.02 8.12 -21.94
C LEU A 275 1.69 8.22 -23.30
N SER A 276 2.58 7.28 -23.63
CA SER A 276 3.23 7.22 -24.94
C SER A 276 2.30 6.83 -26.09
N ALA A 277 1.25 6.06 -25.80
CA ALA A 277 0.30 5.58 -26.80
C ALA A 277 -0.83 6.59 -27.08
N HIS A 278 -1.13 7.47 -26.11
CA HIS A 278 -2.24 8.43 -26.18
C HIS A 278 -1.71 9.86 -26.19
N GLY A 279 -1.07 10.27 -27.29
CA GLY A 279 -0.51 11.61 -27.46
C GLY A 279 -1.48 12.74 -27.07
N ASP A 280 -2.78 12.52 -27.16
CA ASP A 280 -3.84 13.51 -26.91
C ASP A 280 -4.09 13.85 -25.42
N SER A 281 -3.55 13.12 -24.44
CA SER A 281 -3.88 13.30 -23.01
C SER A 281 -2.77 13.91 -22.14
N MET A 282 -1.69 14.44 -22.74
CA MET A 282 -0.59 15.05 -21.98
C MET A 282 -0.94 16.41 -21.35
N PHE A 283 -2.00 17.08 -21.81
CA PHE A 283 -2.45 18.39 -21.33
C PHE A 283 -3.96 18.37 -21.04
N ASP A 284 -4.48 19.45 -20.41
CA ASP A 284 -5.87 19.60 -19.97
C ASP A 284 -6.92 19.24 -21.04
N MET A 285 -8.19 19.10 -20.61
CA MET A 285 -9.30 18.70 -21.49
C MET A 285 -9.52 19.64 -22.70
N ASP A 286 -9.03 20.89 -22.66
CA ASP A 286 -9.08 21.86 -23.77
C ASP A 286 -7.67 22.37 -24.14
N PRO A 287 -6.84 21.58 -24.85
CA PRO A 287 -5.49 21.99 -25.18
C PRO A 287 -5.50 23.10 -26.25
N SER A 288 -4.67 24.13 -26.07
CA SER A 288 -4.38 25.10 -27.13
C SER A 288 -3.83 24.40 -28.38
N PRO A 289 -3.92 25.00 -29.59
CA PRO A 289 -3.41 24.37 -30.81
C PRO A 289 -1.92 23.96 -30.73
N LEU A 290 -1.10 24.74 -30.02
CA LEU A 290 0.29 24.42 -29.78
C LEU A 290 0.45 23.20 -28.86
N GLN A 291 -0.35 23.10 -27.80
CA GLN A 291 -0.37 21.94 -26.90
C GLN A 291 -0.85 20.70 -27.64
N ALA A 292 -1.92 20.79 -28.44
CA ALA A 292 -2.41 19.67 -29.25
C ALA A 292 -1.36 19.19 -30.27
N TRP A 293 -0.65 20.12 -30.90
CA TRP A 293 0.47 19.78 -31.79
C TRP A 293 1.63 19.12 -31.03
N ALA A 294 2.04 19.69 -29.90
CA ALA A 294 3.11 19.13 -29.06
C ALA A 294 2.75 17.72 -28.56
N SER A 295 1.51 17.52 -28.12
CA SER A 295 0.89 16.25 -27.74
C SER A 295 0.99 15.19 -28.83
N ARG A 296 0.53 15.52 -30.04
CA ARG A 296 0.58 14.63 -31.22
C ARG A 296 1.99 14.18 -31.56
N HIS A 297 2.98 15.05 -31.35
CA HIS A 297 4.39 14.76 -31.60
C HIS A 297 5.15 14.28 -30.35
N SER A 298 4.46 14.12 -29.22
CA SER A 298 5.01 13.76 -27.90
C SER A 298 6.21 14.62 -27.49
N LEU A 299 6.17 15.91 -27.80
CA LEU A 299 7.29 16.81 -27.53
C LEU A 299 7.47 17.01 -26.03
N GLY A 300 8.70 16.79 -25.57
CA GLY A 300 9.07 16.89 -24.16
C GLY A 300 8.85 15.59 -23.40
N TYR A 301 8.33 14.55 -24.05
CA TYR A 301 8.15 13.23 -23.48
C TYR A 301 8.90 12.17 -24.28
N LEU A 302 9.95 11.62 -23.66
CA LEU A 302 10.80 10.58 -24.21
C LEU A 302 10.59 9.30 -23.38
N PRO A 303 9.73 8.37 -23.85
CA PRO A 303 9.33 7.20 -23.06
C PRO A 303 10.49 6.36 -22.53
N GLN A 304 11.46 6.01 -23.38
CA GLN A 304 12.56 5.14 -22.95
C GLN A 304 13.48 5.86 -21.96
N LEU A 305 13.75 7.14 -22.19
CA LEU A 305 14.53 7.94 -21.23
C LEU A 305 13.80 8.09 -19.89
N THR A 306 12.47 8.20 -19.91
CA THR A 306 11.63 8.23 -18.71
C THR A 306 11.71 6.90 -17.95
N ILE A 307 11.56 5.76 -18.65
CA ILE A 307 11.68 4.42 -18.07
C ILE A 307 13.06 4.22 -17.44
N GLN A 308 14.14 4.65 -18.10
CA GLN A 308 15.50 4.56 -17.55
C GLN A 308 15.66 5.41 -16.29
N ALA A 309 15.15 6.64 -16.28
CA ALA A 309 15.20 7.53 -15.12
C ALA A 309 14.41 6.97 -13.92
N MET A 310 13.24 6.39 -14.18
CA MET A 310 12.43 5.72 -13.15
C MET A 310 13.11 4.47 -12.61
N SER A 311 13.67 3.65 -13.50
CA SER A 311 14.39 2.43 -13.11
C SER A 311 15.60 2.76 -12.23
N ALA A 312 16.36 3.80 -12.59
CA ALA A 312 17.49 4.27 -11.78
C ALA A 312 17.04 4.75 -10.39
N TYR A 313 15.91 5.46 -10.30
CA TYR A 313 15.32 5.88 -9.03
C TYR A 313 14.94 4.67 -8.16
N TRP A 314 14.15 3.73 -8.69
CA TRP A 314 13.73 2.54 -7.94
C TRP A 314 14.92 1.69 -7.48
N LEU A 315 15.94 1.52 -8.32
CA LEU A 315 17.17 0.81 -7.94
C LEU A 315 17.92 1.52 -6.81
N ALA A 316 18.03 2.85 -6.86
CA ALA A 316 18.67 3.61 -5.79
C ALA A 316 17.90 3.43 -4.47
N ASP A 317 16.57 3.52 -4.51
CA ASP A 317 15.72 3.35 -3.34
C ASP A 317 15.79 1.92 -2.78
N MET A 318 15.69 0.89 -3.63
CA MET A 318 15.85 -0.51 -3.23
C MET A 318 17.20 -0.78 -2.55
N ARG A 319 18.29 -0.21 -3.09
CA ARG A 319 19.63 -0.34 -2.50
C ARG A 319 19.73 0.41 -1.18
N SER A 320 19.18 1.61 -1.10
CA SER A 320 19.22 2.45 0.11
C SER A 320 18.44 1.84 1.27
N PHE A 321 17.28 1.24 0.98
CA PHE A 321 16.46 0.58 1.99
C PHE A 321 16.96 -0.83 2.30
N GLY A 322 17.51 -1.56 1.32
CA GLY A 322 18.07 -2.89 1.53
C GLY A 322 17.14 -3.80 2.32
N GLN A 323 17.62 -4.27 3.47
CA GLN A 323 16.84 -5.07 4.43
C GLN A 323 16.44 -4.29 5.70
N LEU A 324 16.55 -2.96 5.68
CA LEU A 324 16.21 -2.10 6.81
C LEU A 324 14.74 -2.25 7.20
N GLN A 325 14.48 -2.22 8.50
CA GLN A 325 13.16 -2.34 9.10
C GLN A 325 13.07 -1.41 10.33
N GLY A 326 11.84 -1.14 10.78
CA GLY A 326 11.58 -0.41 12.02
C GLY A 326 12.32 0.93 12.11
N PRO A 327 12.96 1.26 13.25
CA PRO A 327 13.64 2.54 13.44
C PRO A 327 14.72 2.85 12.39
N ALA A 328 15.47 1.85 11.92
CA ALA A 328 16.52 2.07 10.94
C ALA A 328 15.94 2.46 9.57
N LEU A 329 14.82 1.83 9.17
CA LEU A 329 14.08 2.22 7.96
C LEU A 329 13.50 3.63 8.10
N ALA A 330 12.86 3.94 9.23
CA ALA A 330 12.28 5.27 9.47
C ALA A 330 13.34 6.39 9.40
N ARG A 331 14.53 6.16 9.97
CA ARG A 331 15.66 7.11 9.86
C ARG A 331 16.14 7.26 8.42
N GLN A 332 16.26 6.17 7.67
CA GLN A 332 16.69 6.21 6.26
C GLN A 332 15.72 6.99 5.39
N VAL A 333 14.40 6.82 5.58
CA VAL A 333 13.37 7.55 4.82
C VAL A 333 13.44 9.04 5.14
N ARG A 334 13.48 9.40 6.42
CA ARG A 334 13.50 10.81 6.87
C ARG A 334 14.81 11.54 6.66
N GLY A 335 15.91 10.80 6.53
CA GLY A 335 17.23 11.36 6.25
C GLY A 335 17.45 11.69 4.78
N LYS A 336 16.50 11.36 3.90
CA LYS A 336 16.55 11.82 2.51
C LYS A 336 16.36 13.34 2.51
N PRO A 337 17.26 14.12 1.90
CA PRO A 337 17.03 15.54 1.75
C PRO A 337 15.75 15.72 0.94
N ASP A 338 14.84 16.57 1.44
CA ASP A 338 13.70 17.01 0.64
C ASP A 338 14.27 17.46 -0.71
N PRO A 339 13.76 16.92 -1.84
CA PRO A 339 14.21 17.40 -3.12
C PRO A 339 13.83 18.88 -3.17
N GLU A 340 14.81 19.77 -3.03
CA GLU A 340 14.58 21.21 -3.16
C GLU A 340 13.70 21.44 -4.39
N VAL A 341 12.48 21.95 -4.17
CA VAL A 341 11.51 22.24 -5.24
C VAL A 341 11.98 23.52 -5.91
N SER A 342 13.11 23.42 -6.61
CA SER A 342 13.62 24.45 -7.47
C SER A 342 12.92 24.31 -8.80
N TRP A 343 12.22 25.35 -9.25
CA TRP A 343 11.58 25.38 -10.57
C TRP A 343 12.57 25.05 -11.70
N TRP A 344 13.86 25.35 -11.50
CA TRP A 344 14.96 24.99 -12.40
C TRP A 344 15.15 23.47 -12.57
N ARG A 345 14.77 22.63 -11.59
CA ARG A 345 14.79 21.16 -11.73
C ARG A 345 13.70 20.63 -12.66
N PHE A 346 12.57 21.33 -12.75
CA PHE A 346 11.52 21.00 -13.73
C PHE A 346 11.88 21.47 -15.14
N LEU A 347 12.84 22.38 -15.27
CA LEU A 347 13.40 22.83 -16.55
C LEU A 347 14.53 21.93 -17.06
N ARG A 348 14.39 20.61 -16.92
CA ARG A 348 15.28 19.73 -17.67
C ARG A 348 15.04 19.96 -19.16
N TRP A 349 16.09 20.40 -19.84
CA TRP A 349 16.08 20.74 -21.26
C TRP A 349 15.58 19.59 -22.14
N ARG A 350 15.84 18.34 -21.74
CA ARG A 350 15.43 17.12 -22.43
C ARG A 350 14.48 16.30 -21.55
N ASN A 351 13.42 15.75 -22.14
CA ASN A 351 12.42 14.91 -21.48
C ASN A 351 11.70 15.61 -20.30
N THR A 352 11.33 16.87 -20.49
CA THR A 352 10.71 17.72 -19.48
C THR A 352 9.48 17.07 -18.84
N ILE A 353 8.52 16.59 -19.64
CA ILE A 353 7.29 15.96 -19.16
C ILE A 353 7.60 14.65 -18.44
N GLY A 354 8.47 13.80 -19.03
CA GLY A 354 8.88 12.55 -18.41
C GLY A 354 9.52 12.76 -17.04
N HIS A 355 10.36 13.80 -16.91
CA HIS A 355 10.95 14.15 -15.63
C HIS A 355 9.94 14.66 -14.60
N VAL A 356 8.96 15.46 -15.00
CA VAL A 356 7.85 15.85 -14.11
C VAL A 356 7.12 14.62 -13.58
N LEU A 357 6.81 13.64 -14.44
CA LEU A 357 6.17 12.38 -14.04
C LEU A 357 7.00 11.61 -13.01
N VAL A 358 8.33 11.54 -13.21
CA VAL A 358 9.22 10.89 -12.24
C VAL A 358 9.23 11.67 -10.92
N GLU A 359 9.49 12.97 -10.94
CA GLU A 359 9.70 13.77 -9.72
C GLU A 359 8.42 13.95 -8.88
N VAL A 360 7.26 14.17 -9.51
CA VAL A 360 5.98 14.31 -8.79
C VAL A 360 5.59 12.99 -8.10
N GLY A 361 5.93 11.85 -8.69
CA GLY A 361 5.65 10.54 -8.12
C GLY A 361 6.52 10.19 -6.89
N ARG A 362 7.72 10.75 -6.74
CA ARG A 362 8.70 10.31 -5.71
C ARG A 362 8.25 10.51 -4.27
N PRO A 363 7.78 11.69 -3.83
CA PRO A 363 7.45 11.92 -2.43
C PRO A 363 6.30 11.04 -1.93
N ALA A 364 5.43 10.58 -2.85
CA ALA A 364 4.27 9.76 -2.51
C ALA A 364 4.65 8.39 -1.93
N PHE A 365 5.89 7.91 -2.09
CA PHE A 365 6.29 6.58 -1.62
C PHE A 365 6.86 6.52 -0.20
N GLU A 366 7.23 7.67 0.37
CA GLU A 366 7.85 7.72 1.69
C GLU A 366 6.89 7.25 2.79
N SER A 367 5.63 7.66 2.72
CA SER A 367 4.61 7.27 3.69
C SER A 367 4.40 5.75 3.75
N TYR A 368 4.58 5.04 2.64
CA TYR A 368 4.48 3.59 2.61
C TYR A 368 5.65 2.91 3.31
N ALA A 369 6.88 3.39 3.13
CA ALA A 369 8.03 2.90 3.88
C ALA A 369 7.88 3.17 5.39
N LEU A 370 7.31 4.32 5.78
CA LEU A 370 7.00 4.62 7.18
C LEU A 370 5.92 3.69 7.76
N ARG A 371 4.89 3.32 6.99
CA ARG A 371 3.90 2.30 7.40
C ARG A 371 4.57 0.96 7.73
N GLN A 372 5.57 0.55 6.96
CA GLN A 372 6.32 -0.68 7.23
C GLN A 372 7.18 -0.58 8.49
N ALA A 373 7.80 0.57 8.73
CA ALA A 373 8.51 0.81 9.98
C ALA A 373 7.54 0.72 11.17
N ASP A 374 6.36 1.33 11.07
CA ASP A 374 5.32 1.34 12.11
C ASP A 374 4.80 -0.07 12.47
N LEU A 375 4.92 -1.05 11.58
CA LEU A 375 4.57 -2.45 11.90
C LEU A 375 5.49 -3.08 12.94
N VAL A 376 6.79 -2.79 12.89
CA VAL A 376 7.74 -3.26 13.90
C VAL A 376 7.41 -2.65 15.25
N LEU A 377 7.04 -1.36 15.26
CA LEU A 377 6.62 -0.66 16.46
C LEU A 377 5.31 -1.21 17.04
N SER A 378 4.33 -1.50 16.18
CA SER A 378 3.05 -2.09 16.58
C SER A 378 3.21 -3.52 17.12
N GLN A 379 4.13 -4.32 16.54
CA GLN A 379 4.50 -5.63 17.06
C GLN A 379 5.14 -5.54 18.45
N ALA A 380 6.12 -4.64 18.63
CA ALA A 380 6.76 -4.41 19.92
C ALA A 380 5.73 -3.96 20.98
N ALA A 381 4.78 -3.10 20.61
CA ALA A 381 3.72 -2.66 21.51
C ALA A 381 2.78 -3.80 21.93
N LEU A 382 2.43 -4.71 21.01
CA LEU A 382 1.65 -5.91 21.35
C LEU A 382 2.41 -6.78 22.37
N ASP A 383 3.69 -7.05 22.13
CA ASP A 383 4.51 -7.88 23.01
C ASP A 383 4.70 -7.25 24.41
N LEU A 384 4.95 -5.94 24.46
CA LEU A 384 5.11 -5.19 25.72
C LEU A 384 3.78 -5.08 26.48
N SER A 385 2.67 -4.83 25.79
CA SER A 385 1.35 -4.77 26.43
C SER A 385 0.95 -6.13 27.03
N GLN A 386 1.30 -7.24 26.38
CA GLN A 386 1.10 -8.57 26.94
C GLN A 386 1.91 -8.76 28.24
N GLN A 387 3.18 -8.36 28.26
CA GLN A 387 4.02 -8.44 29.46
C GLN A 387 3.49 -7.54 30.59
N LEU A 388 3.02 -6.34 30.27
CA LEU A 388 2.39 -5.45 31.26
C LEU A 388 1.07 -6.01 31.81
N ASN A 389 0.32 -6.77 31.01
CA ASN A 389 -0.96 -7.35 31.40
C ASN A 389 -0.84 -8.47 32.44
N VAL A 390 0.31 -9.15 32.52
CA VAL A 390 0.56 -10.16 33.56
C VAL A 390 1.00 -9.55 34.90
N LEU A 391 1.43 -8.29 34.91
CA LEU A 391 1.90 -7.61 36.11
C LEU A 391 0.75 -6.97 36.91
N PRO A 392 0.88 -6.89 38.25
CA PRO A 392 0.06 -6.02 39.09
C PRO A 392 0.21 -4.56 38.65
N VAL A 393 -0.87 -3.76 38.73
CA VAL A 393 -0.88 -2.37 38.27
C VAL A 393 0.21 -1.52 38.94
N ALA A 394 0.42 -1.73 40.23
CA ALA A 394 1.44 -1.02 41.01
C ALA A 394 2.87 -1.24 40.52
N GLU A 395 3.17 -2.36 39.84
CA GLU A 395 4.51 -2.72 39.39
C GLU A 395 4.81 -2.28 37.95
N ARG A 396 3.78 -1.90 37.18
CA ARG A 396 3.90 -1.65 35.73
C ARG A 396 4.83 -0.49 35.40
N ALA A 397 4.78 0.60 36.17
CA ALA A 397 5.60 1.79 35.92
C ALA A 397 7.09 1.47 36.14
N ASP A 398 7.44 0.84 37.26
CA ASP A 398 8.82 0.46 37.58
C ASP A 398 9.35 -0.61 36.62
N TRP A 399 8.50 -1.54 36.20
CA TRP A 399 8.85 -2.50 35.16
C TRP A 399 9.13 -1.81 33.82
N TRP A 400 8.30 -0.84 33.43
CA TRP A 400 8.44 -0.08 32.19
C TRP A 400 9.76 0.71 32.13
N GLN A 401 10.21 1.27 33.26
CA GLN A 401 11.48 2.00 33.32
C GLN A 401 12.71 1.08 33.19
N ARG A 402 12.58 -0.20 33.52
CA ARG A 402 13.68 -1.18 33.43
C ARG A 402 13.80 -1.85 32.06
N GLN A 403 12.86 -1.62 31.14
CA GLN A 403 12.91 -2.25 29.82
C GLN A 403 14.05 -1.69 28.97
N THR A 404 14.89 -2.60 28.46
CA THR A 404 15.91 -2.26 27.47
C THR A 404 15.29 -2.35 26.08
N LEU A 405 15.09 -1.20 25.45
CA LEU A 405 14.51 -1.08 24.10
C LEU A 405 15.49 -0.32 23.19
N ASP A 406 15.44 -0.59 21.88
CA ASP A 406 16.09 0.29 20.90
C ASP A 406 15.62 1.73 21.10
N ALA A 407 16.54 2.70 21.04
CA ALA A 407 16.23 4.10 21.32
C ALA A 407 15.08 4.62 20.44
N GLY A 408 15.07 4.24 19.15
CA GLY A 408 14.02 4.65 18.22
C GLY A 408 12.66 4.01 18.50
N ILE A 409 12.60 2.88 19.20
CA ILE A 409 11.35 2.29 19.71
C ILE A 409 10.95 2.97 21.02
N ARG A 410 11.89 3.18 21.95
CA ARG A 410 11.64 3.79 23.26
C ARG A 410 11.04 5.19 23.14
N GLU A 411 11.54 6.01 22.22
CA GLU A 411 11.04 7.37 21.94
C GLU A 411 9.59 7.43 21.40
N ARG A 412 9.05 6.26 21.02
CA ARG A 412 7.77 6.12 20.32
C ARG A 412 6.71 5.46 21.18
N LEU A 413 7.11 4.83 22.28
CA LEU A 413 6.23 4.13 23.20
C LEU A 413 6.13 4.89 24.51
N ASN A 414 4.93 5.04 25.03
CA ASN A 414 4.69 5.63 26.33
C ASN A 414 3.66 4.84 27.13
N LEU A 415 3.87 4.71 28.44
CA LEU A 415 2.89 4.11 29.34
C LEU A 415 1.99 5.21 29.89
N GLU A 416 0.73 5.21 29.49
CA GLU A 416 -0.28 6.21 29.88
C GLU A 416 -1.43 5.53 30.61
N GLY A 417 -1.37 5.55 31.95
CA GLY A 417 -2.40 4.96 32.79
C GLY A 417 -2.58 3.46 32.50
N ASP A 418 -3.72 3.13 31.91
CA ASP A 418 -4.11 1.76 31.54
C ASP A 418 -3.81 1.43 30.07
N ALA A 419 -2.95 2.16 29.38
CA ALA A 419 -2.61 1.87 27.99
C ALA A 419 -1.12 2.09 27.70
N LEU A 420 -0.59 1.26 26.80
CA LEU A 420 0.66 1.57 26.09
C LEU A 420 0.29 2.32 24.81
N THR A 421 0.78 3.56 24.67
CA THR A 421 0.54 4.40 23.50
C THR A 421 1.73 4.37 22.55
N VAL A 422 1.43 4.47 21.26
CA VAL A 422 2.38 4.36 20.16
C VAL A 422 2.27 5.58 19.26
N ARG A 423 3.30 6.42 19.25
CA ARG A 423 3.42 7.52 18.28
C ARG A 423 4.11 7.01 17.02
N THR A 424 3.33 6.81 15.96
CA THR A 424 3.83 6.31 14.67
C THR A 424 4.76 7.31 13.96
N TRP A 425 5.70 6.83 13.17
CA TRP A 425 6.51 7.69 12.29
C TRP A 425 5.67 8.28 11.17
N ARG A 426 4.71 7.52 10.62
CA ARG A 426 3.76 8.05 9.62
C ARG A 426 2.96 9.23 10.18
N GLY A 427 2.52 9.17 11.43
CA GLY A 427 1.73 10.24 12.06
C GLY A 427 2.46 11.58 12.17
N GLU A 428 3.80 11.60 12.03
CA GLU A 428 4.58 12.85 12.00
C GLU A 428 4.54 13.54 10.64
N VAL A 429 4.30 12.78 9.57
CA VAL A 429 4.25 13.31 8.19
C VAL A 429 2.82 13.42 7.65
N GLU A 430 1.89 12.60 8.17
CA GLU A 430 0.48 12.60 7.79
C GLU A 430 -0.39 13.02 8.98
N ALA A 431 -0.82 14.29 9.01
CA ALA A 431 -1.60 14.85 10.12
C ALA A 431 -2.89 14.05 10.42
N ALA A 432 -3.52 13.48 9.39
CA ALA A 432 -4.70 12.61 9.53
C ALA A 432 -4.43 11.33 10.37
N HIS A 433 -3.15 11.00 10.58
CA HIS A 433 -2.68 9.83 11.33
C HIS A 433 -1.80 10.21 12.54
N ALA A 434 -1.83 11.48 12.98
CA ALA A 434 -1.03 11.96 14.11
C ALA A 434 -1.47 11.38 15.47
N ALA A 435 -2.72 10.95 15.60
CA ALA A 435 -3.22 10.36 16.83
C ALA A 435 -2.47 9.05 17.16
N PRO A 436 -2.00 8.88 18.41
CA PRO A 436 -1.26 7.68 18.79
C PRO A 436 -2.16 6.44 18.75
N LEU A 437 -1.58 5.31 18.35
CA LEU A 437 -2.25 4.02 18.51
C LEU A 437 -2.26 3.64 20.00
N ARG A 438 -3.33 3.02 20.46
CA ARG A 438 -3.48 2.61 21.87
C ARG A 438 -3.52 1.08 21.96
N PHE A 439 -2.73 0.53 22.87
CA PHE A 439 -2.68 -0.87 23.25
C PHE A 439 -3.14 -0.96 24.71
N PRO A 440 -4.43 -1.24 24.97
CA PRO A 440 -4.96 -1.19 26.32
C PRO A 440 -4.36 -2.29 27.19
N LEU A 441 -4.31 -1.99 28.47
CA LEU A 441 -3.91 -2.86 29.56
C LEU A 441 -5.12 -3.17 30.42
N ARG A 442 -5.06 -4.28 31.14
CA ARG A 442 -6.10 -4.67 32.08
C ARG A 442 -6.25 -3.61 33.18
N PRO A 443 -7.46 -3.13 33.47
CA PRO A 443 -7.70 -2.22 34.59
C PRO A 443 -7.34 -2.88 35.93
N GLY A 444 -6.94 -2.06 36.89
CA GLY A 444 -6.53 -2.50 38.24
C GLY A 444 -7.69 -2.86 39.15
#